data_AF-A0A1Y1Q2F0-F1
#
_entry.id   AF-A0A1Y1Q2F0-F1
#
_cell.length_a   1.000
_cell.length_b   1.000
_cell.length_c   1.000
_cell.angle_alpha   90.00
_cell.angle_beta   90.00
_cell.angle_gamma   90.00
#
_symmetry.space_group_name_H-M   'P 1'
#
loop_
_entity.id
_entity.type
_entity.pdbx_description
1 polymer ?
#
loop_
_entity_poly.entity_id
_entity_poly.type
_entity_poly.pdbx_seq_one_letter_code
_entity_poly.pdbx_strand_id
1 'polypeptide(L)'
;MLQREQVTGHDHAQRLEELSNELNQLQELQQQLEQRWQQELSLVKKCRQLEDELAPDTKILAFPEDQLNRLQTELTEVKQNLIAIQGIAAMVPAHVDESVVASVISG
;
A
#
# COMPACT_ATOMS: atom_id res chain seq x y z
N MET A 1 26.24 48.99 2.49
CA MET A 1 25.46 48.10 1.61
C MET A 1 25.83 46.62 1.82
N LEU A 2 27.11 46.26 1.95
CA LEU A 2 27.58 44.88 2.19
C LEU A 2 26.96 44.15 3.40
N GLN A 3 26.76 44.83 4.53
CA GLN A 3 26.16 44.21 5.73
C GLN A 3 24.68 43.83 5.54
N ARG A 4 23.93 44.57 4.71
CA ARG A 4 22.54 44.22 4.41
C ARG A 4 22.47 42.98 3.53
N GLU A 5 23.31 42.93 2.49
CA GLU A 5 23.38 41.77 1.58
C GLU A 5 23.83 40.49 2.29
N GLN A 6 24.78 40.56 3.24
CA GLN A 6 25.17 39.39 4.03
C GLN A 6 24.04 38.85 4.92
N VAL A 7 23.29 39.73 5.60
CA VAL A 7 22.18 39.30 6.47
C VAL A 7 21.05 38.70 5.64
N THR A 8 20.68 39.34 4.52
CA THR A 8 19.65 38.80 3.62
C THR A 8 20.10 37.51 2.94
N GLY A 9 21.38 37.42 2.55
CA GLY A 9 21.96 36.20 1.95
C GLY A 9 22.06 35.03 2.94
N HIS A 10 22.34 35.29 4.22
CA HIS A 10 22.38 34.27 5.26
C HIS A 10 20.96 33.74 5.60
N ASP A 11 19.98 34.64 5.67
CA ASP A 11 18.56 34.30 5.86
C ASP A 11 18.02 33.46 4.68
N HIS A 12 18.37 33.82 3.45
CA HIS A 12 18.03 33.02 2.28
C HIS A 12 18.73 31.66 2.24
N ALA A 13 20.00 31.57 2.67
CA ALA A 13 20.71 30.29 2.75
C ALA A 13 20.06 29.36 3.79
N GLN A 14 19.70 29.88 4.96
CA GLN A 14 19.00 29.13 6.00
C GLN A 14 17.62 28.66 5.51
N ARG A 15 16.85 29.55 4.86
CA ARG A 15 15.55 29.20 4.25
C ARG A 15 15.67 28.10 3.19
N LEU A 16 16.72 28.14 2.37
CA LEU A 16 16.97 27.11 1.36
C LEU A 16 17.36 25.77 1.98
N GLU A 17 18.14 25.78 3.06
CA GLU A 17 18.51 24.58 3.81
C GLU A 17 17.28 23.95 4.50
N GLU A 18 16.42 24.76 5.12
CA GLU A 18 15.14 24.33 5.68
C GLU A 18 14.24 23.68 4.62
N LEU A 19 14.05 24.34 3.47
CA LEU A 19 13.25 23.80 2.37
C LEU A 19 13.85 22.51 1.77
N SER A 20 15.18 22.42 1.68
CA SER A 20 15.86 21.22 1.21
C SER A 20 15.65 20.04 2.17
N ASN A 21 15.71 20.31 3.48
CA ASN A 21 15.44 19.31 4.50
C ASN A 21 13.98 18.83 4.49
N GLU A 22 13.02 19.76 4.36
CA GLU A 22 11.61 19.42 4.21
C GLU A 22 11.36 18.58 2.95
N LEU A 23 11.97 18.96 1.82
CA LEU A 23 11.86 18.23 0.57
C LEU A 23 12.40 16.79 0.70
N ASN A 24 13.57 16.63 1.33
CA ASN A 24 14.15 15.31 1.57
C ASN A 24 13.25 14.45 2.47
N GLN A 25 12.71 15.02 3.56
CA GLN A 25 11.79 14.31 4.44
C GLN A 25 10.51 13.88 3.71
N LEU A 26 9.94 14.75 2.87
CA LEU A 26 8.76 14.42 2.07
C LEU A 26 9.06 13.35 1.03
N GLN A 27 10.24 13.37 0.40
CA GLN A 27 10.67 12.33 -0.54
C GLN A 27 10.85 10.98 0.15
N GLU A 28 11.47 10.95 1.34
CA GLU A 28 11.59 9.72 2.14
C GLU A 28 10.20 9.17 2.51
N LEU A 29 9.30 10.04 2.98
CA LEU A 29 7.93 9.64 3.31
C LEU A 29 7.19 9.09 2.07
N GLN A 30 7.32 9.75 0.92
CA GLN A 30 6.74 9.29 -0.34
C GLN A 30 7.25 7.89 -0.70
N GLN A 31 8.56 7.66 -0.64
CA GLN A 31 9.15 6.36 -0.95
C GLN A 31 8.69 5.27 0.02
N GLN A 32 8.58 5.57 1.31
CA GLN A 32 8.07 4.63 2.30
C GLN A 32 6.61 4.25 2.02
N LEU A 33 5.75 5.23 1.71
CA LEU A 33 4.35 4.99 1.37
C LEU A 33 4.20 4.21 0.06
N GLU A 34 5.00 4.54 -0.96
CA GLU A 34 5.05 3.82 -2.23
C GLU A 34 5.44 2.36 -2.02
N GLN A 35 6.48 2.09 -1.23
CA GLN A 35 6.91 0.72 -0.90
C GLN A 35 5.81 -0.05 -0.16
N ARG A 36 5.16 0.56 0.83
CA ARG A 36 4.05 -0.06 1.55
C ARG A 36 2.88 -0.37 0.62
N TRP A 37 2.54 0.58 -0.25
CA TRP A 37 1.48 0.39 -1.25
C TRP A 37 1.78 -0.74 -2.22
N GLN A 38 3.01 -0.83 -2.74
CA GLN A 38 3.41 -1.91 -3.64
C GLN A 38 3.38 -3.27 -2.96
N GLN A 39 3.80 -3.34 -1.69
CA GLN A 39 3.72 -4.57 -0.88
C GLN A 39 2.26 -5.00 -0.69
N GLU A 40 1.40 -4.10 -0.22
CA GLU A 40 -0.04 -4.35 -0.05
C GLU A 40 -0.69 -4.78 -1.38
N LEU A 41 -0.43 -4.07 -2.47
CA LEU A 41 -0.97 -4.39 -3.80
C LEU A 41 -0.56 -5.79 -4.26
N SER A 42 0.70 -6.18 -4.04
CA SER A 42 1.19 -7.50 -4.43
C SER A 42 0.50 -8.63 -3.65
N LEU A 43 0.24 -8.41 -2.35
CA LEU A 43 -0.46 -9.38 -1.50
C LEU A 43 -1.94 -9.47 -1.86
N VAL A 44 -2.61 -8.33 -2.10
CA VAL A 44 -4.01 -8.31 -2.56
C VAL A 44 -4.15 -9.03 -3.90
N LYS A 45 -3.24 -8.82 -4.86
CA LYS A 45 -3.24 -9.53 -6.14
C LYS A 45 -3.10 -11.04 -5.96
N LYS A 46 -2.19 -11.49 -5.09
CA LYS A 46 -2.03 -12.92 -4.77
C LYS A 46 -3.29 -13.50 -4.11
N CYS A 47 -3.89 -12.79 -3.15
CA CYS A 47 -5.17 -13.20 -2.55
C CYS A 47 -6.25 -13.40 -3.61
N ARG A 48 -6.41 -12.43 -4.53
CA ARG A 48 -7.41 -12.54 -5.61
C ARG A 48 -7.14 -13.71 -6.56
N GLN A 49 -5.88 -13.94 -6.92
CA GLN A 49 -5.51 -15.09 -7.74
C GLN A 49 -5.85 -16.42 -7.06
N LEU A 50 -5.54 -16.57 -5.77
CA LEU A 50 -5.90 -17.77 -5.01
C LEU A 50 -7.42 -17.92 -4.86
N GLU A 51 -8.15 -16.82 -4.71
CA GLU A 51 -9.62 -16.81 -4.67
C GLU A 51 -10.23 -17.22 -6.02
N ASP A 52 -9.68 -16.72 -7.13
CA ASP A 52 -10.09 -17.08 -8.49
C ASP A 52 -9.80 -18.56 -8.79
N GLU A 53 -8.65 -19.10 -8.32
CA GLU A 53 -8.33 -20.53 -8.43
C GLU A 53 -9.29 -21.41 -7.61
N LEU A 54 -9.80 -20.89 -6.49
CA LEU A 54 -10.77 -21.56 -5.62
C LEU A 54 -12.24 -21.35 -6.03
N ALA A 55 -12.50 -20.50 -7.04
CA ALA A 55 -13.85 -20.15 -7.47
C ALA A 55 -14.66 -21.38 -7.92
N PRO A 56 -15.98 -21.38 -7.71
CA PRO A 56 -16.84 -22.53 -8.00
C PRO A 56 -16.89 -22.90 -9.50
N ASP A 57 -16.65 -21.96 -10.41
CA ASP A 57 -16.60 -22.23 -11.85
C ASP A 57 -15.38 -23.10 -12.24
N THR A 58 -14.30 -23.04 -11.46
CA THR A 58 -13.09 -23.87 -11.61
C THR A 58 -13.27 -25.29 -11.04
N LYS A 59 -14.28 -25.52 -10.18
CA LYS A 59 -14.61 -26.84 -9.59
C LYS A 59 -15.20 -27.84 -10.59
N ILE A 60 -15.43 -27.44 -11.84
CA ILE A 60 -15.80 -28.38 -12.91
C ILE A 60 -14.67 -29.39 -13.18
N LEU A 61 -13.43 -29.04 -12.83
CA LEU A 61 -12.31 -29.96 -12.75
C LEU A 61 -12.15 -30.40 -11.29
N ALA A 62 -12.38 -31.68 -11.01
CA ALA A 62 -12.26 -32.27 -9.68
C ALA A 62 -10.82 -32.14 -9.16
N PHE A 63 -10.52 -31.04 -8.48
CA PHE A 63 -9.27 -30.89 -7.73
C PHE A 63 -9.24 -31.93 -6.61
N PRO A 64 -8.13 -32.68 -6.44
CA PRO A 64 -7.92 -33.53 -5.27
C PRO A 64 -8.12 -32.72 -3.98
N GLU A 65 -8.78 -33.31 -2.99
CA GLU A 65 -9.09 -32.69 -1.70
C GLU A 65 -7.84 -32.11 -1.01
N ASP A 66 -6.68 -32.75 -1.23
CA ASP A 66 -5.36 -32.28 -0.77
C ASP A 66 -4.91 -30.95 -1.40
N GLN A 67 -5.22 -30.71 -2.68
CA GLN A 67 -4.88 -29.45 -3.36
C GLN A 67 -5.78 -28.32 -2.86
N LEU A 68 -7.07 -28.59 -2.67
CA LEU A 68 -8.02 -27.64 -2.08
C LEU A 68 -7.58 -27.20 -0.68
N ASN A 69 -7.18 -28.14 0.18
CA ASN A 69 -6.71 -27.83 1.53
C ASN A 69 -5.42 -27.00 1.53
N ARG A 70 -4.49 -27.27 0.60
CA ARG A 70 -3.27 -26.45 0.45
C ARG A 70 -3.58 -25.02 0.03
N LEU A 71 -4.39 -24.85 -1.02
CA LEU A 71 -4.82 -23.54 -1.52
C LEU A 71 -5.55 -22.72 -0.44
N GLN A 72 -6.41 -23.36 0.36
CA GLN A 72 -7.08 -22.71 1.48
C GLN A 72 -6.12 -22.30 2.60
N THR A 73 -5.12 -23.14 2.91
CA THR A 73 -4.10 -22.82 3.91
C THR A 73 -3.26 -21.62 3.45
N GLU A 74 -2.84 -21.63 2.19
CA GLU A 74 -2.05 -20.55 1.59
C GLU A 74 -2.84 -19.23 1.52
N LEU A 75 -4.11 -19.29 1.13
CA LEU A 75 -5.01 -18.13 1.15
C LEU A 75 -5.16 -17.57 2.57
N THR A 76 -5.30 -18.44 3.58
CA THR A 76 -5.42 -18.01 4.98
C THR A 76 -4.13 -17.33 5.46
N GLU A 77 -2.97 -17.88 5.10
CA GLU A 77 -1.67 -17.30 5.43
C GLU A 77 -1.46 -15.93 4.77
N VAL A 78 -1.78 -15.80 3.48
CA VAL A 78 -1.70 -14.52 2.76
C VAL A 78 -2.66 -13.50 3.38
N LYS A 79 -3.90 -13.88 3.74
CA LYS A 79 -4.84 -12.98 4.43
C LYS A 79 -4.33 -12.53 5.80
N GLN A 80 -3.73 -13.42 6.59
CA GLN A 80 -3.14 -13.07 7.87
C GLN A 80 -1.98 -12.08 7.72
N ASN A 81 -1.09 -12.31 6.75
CA ASN A 81 0.02 -11.41 6.43
C ASN A 81 -0.48 -10.04 5.99
N LEU A 82 -1.56 -10.02 5.21
CA LEU A 82 -2.19 -8.80 4.70
C LEU A 82 -2.82 -7.99 5.86
N ILE A 83 -3.52 -8.64 6.79
CA ILE A 83 -4.03 -8.00 8.02
C ILE A 83 -2.88 -7.42 8.87
N ALA A 84 -1.79 -8.17 9.02
CA ALA A 84 -0.63 -7.73 9.80
C ALA A 84 0.06 -6.49 9.22
N ILE A 85 0.10 -6.36 7.89
CA ILE A 85 0.72 -5.22 7.19
C ILE A 85 -0.22 -4.01 7.12
N GLN A 86 -1.53 -4.23 6.97
CA GLN A 86 -2.51 -3.16 6.80
C GLN A 86 -2.83 -2.39 8.10
N GLY A 87 -2.64 -3.02 9.27
CA GLY A 87 -2.77 -2.34 10.56
C GLY A 87 -4.11 -1.59 10.71
N ILE A 88 -4.04 -0.28 10.97
CA ILE A 88 -5.22 0.59 11.23
C ILE A 88 -5.74 1.26 9.94
N ALA A 89 -4.95 1.31 8.87
CA ALA A 89 -5.29 2.05 7.64
C ALA A 89 -4.74 1.34 6.39
N ALA A 90 -5.56 0.45 5.82
CA ALA A 90 -5.27 -0.21 4.55
C ALA A 90 -5.16 0.82 3.42
N MET A 91 -4.06 0.79 2.64
CA MET A 91 -3.92 1.59 1.42
C MET A 91 -4.59 0.91 0.23
N VAL A 92 -4.59 -0.42 0.22
CA VAL A 92 -5.25 -1.23 -0.82
C VAL A 92 -6.29 -2.13 -0.16
N PRO A 93 -7.60 -1.80 -0.23
CA PRO A 93 -8.63 -2.67 0.33
C PRO A 93 -8.61 -4.04 -0.37
N ALA A 94 -8.40 -5.11 0.40
CA ALA A 94 -8.32 -6.48 -0.11
C ALA A 94 -9.68 -6.97 -0.65
N HIS A 95 -10.76 -6.56 0.01
CA HIS A 95 -12.12 -6.69 -0.49
C HIS A 95 -12.65 -5.28 -0.69
N VAL A 96 -13.09 -4.98 -1.91
CA VAL A 96 -13.97 -3.83 -2.13
C VAL A 96 -15.32 -4.30 -1.63
N ASP A 97 -15.55 -4.22 -0.32
CA ASP A 97 -16.89 -4.38 0.22
C ASP A 97 -17.80 -3.34 -0.43
N GLU A 98 -19.10 -3.63 -0.57
CA GLU A 98 -20.10 -2.68 -1.09
C GLU A 98 -20.02 -1.30 -0.40
N SER A 99 -19.49 -1.24 0.83
CA SER A 99 -19.22 -0.01 1.59
C SER A 99 -18.14 0.89 0.96
N VAL A 100 -17.14 0.35 0.26
CA VAL A 100 -16.11 1.11 -0.46
C VAL A 100 -16.64 1.62 -1.81
N VAL A 101 -17.55 0.89 -2.44
CA VAL A 101 -18.24 1.37 -3.66
C VAL A 101 -19.13 2.57 -3.32
N ALA A 102 -19.77 2.56 -2.15
CA ALA A 102 -20.60 3.68 -1.69
C ALA A 102 -19.82 4.98 -1.44
N SER A 103 -18.56 4.90 -1.00
CA SER A 103 -17.72 6.08 -0.75
C SER A 103 -17.16 6.71 -2.02
N VAL A 104 -16.89 5.91 -3.06
CA VAL A 104 -16.37 6.39 -4.35
C VAL A 104 -17.46 7.00 -5.24
N ILE A 105 -18.72 6.60 -5.07
CA ILE A 105 -19.86 7.15 -5.83
C ILE A 105 -20.42 8.43 -5.19
N SER A 106 -20.12 8.70 -3.91
CA SER A 106 -20.67 9.83 -3.16
C SER A 106 -19.71 11.03 -2.97
N GLY A 107 -18.53 11.00 -3.60
CA GLY A 107 -17.56 12.11 -3.62
C GLY A 107 -17.44 12.69 -5.02
#